data_AF-A0A0D6LUR8-F1
#
_entry.id   AF-A0A0D6LUR8-F1
#
_cell.length_a   1.000
_cell.length_b   1.000
_cell.length_c   1.000
_cell.angle_alpha   90.00
_cell.angle_beta   90.00
_cell.angle_gamma   90.00
#
_symmetry.space_group_name_H-M   'P 1'
#
loop_
_entity.id
_entity.type
_entity.pdbx_description
1 polymer ?
#
loop_
_entity_poly.entity_id
_entity_poly.type
_entity_poly.pdbx_seq_one_letter_code
_entity_poly.pdbx_strand_id
1 'polypeptide(L)'
;METGWDELLRAMASDLEGFLDSLDSLHYFIDHVVYQTKLRGPSFRCEAQPDGTLLLHYYSKRSGLYPIVKGMHTELRALNLLRTCL
;
A
#
# COMPACT_ATOMS: atom_id res chain seq x y z
N MET A 1 -5.58 -12.10 -17.94
CA MET A 1 -6.87 -12.00 -17.23
C MET A 1 -6.85 -10.65 -16.54
N GLU A 2 -7.47 -9.64 -17.14
CA GLU A 2 -7.65 -8.35 -16.46
C GLU A 2 -8.62 -8.60 -15.31
N THR A 3 -8.17 -8.35 -14.09
CA THR A 3 -8.92 -8.64 -12.88
C THR A 3 -10.02 -7.61 -12.60
N GLY A 4 -10.22 -6.63 -13.50
CA GLY A 4 -11.23 -5.57 -13.38
C GLY A 4 -10.87 -4.45 -12.42
N TRP A 5 -9.65 -4.46 -11.84
CA TRP A 5 -9.20 -3.48 -10.85
C TRP A 5 -8.46 -2.29 -11.47
N ASP A 6 -8.10 -2.36 -12.74
CA ASP A 6 -7.20 -1.38 -13.36
C ASP A 6 -7.77 0.03 -13.37
N GLU A 7 -9.07 0.19 -13.69
CA GLU A 7 -9.75 1.48 -13.64
C GLU A 7 -9.84 2.01 -12.21
N LEU A 8 -10.14 1.15 -11.23
CA LEU A 8 -10.19 1.54 -9.83
C LEU A 8 -8.81 2.05 -9.37
N LEU A 9 -7.76 1.26 -9.58
CA LEU A 9 -6.39 1.59 -9.16
C LEU A 9 -5.91 2.90 -9.82
N ARG A 10 -6.25 3.12 -11.10
CA ARG A 10 -5.93 4.38 -11.80
C ARG A 10 -6.71 5.58 -11.26
N ALA A 11 -7.92 5.38 -10.76
CA ALA A 11 -8.76 6.44 -10.21
C ALA A 11 -8.37 6.85 -8.78
N MET A 12 -7.59 6.04 -8.07
CA MET A 12 -7.24 6.28 -6.66
C MET A 12 -6.32 7.49 -6.47
N ALA A 13 -5.38 7.74 -7.38
CA ALA A 13 -4.47 8.88 -7.31
C ALA A 13 -3.82 9.17 -8.66
N SER A 14 -3.40 10.43 -8.86
CA SER A 14 -2.67 10.90 -10.03
C SER A 14 -1.16 10.69 -9.95
N ASP A 15 -0.63 10.39 -8.76
CA ASP A 15 0.79 10.20 -8.50
C ASP A 15 1.02 9.05 -7.51
N LEU A 16 2.30 8.69 -7.35
CA LEU A 16 2.72 7.57 -6.51
C LEU A 16 2.45 7.81 -5.03
N GLU A 17 2.70 9.01 -4.52
CA GLU A 17 2.53 9.34 -3.10
C GLU A 17 1.05 9.19 -2.70
N GLY A 18 0.16 9.82 -3.47
CA GLY A 18 -1.28 9.71 -3.27
C GLY A 18 -1.76 8.27 -3.43
N PHE A 19 -1.17 7.50 -4.37
CA PHE A 19 -1.51 6.09 -4.53
C PHE A 19 -1.15 5.29 -3.27
N LEU A 20 0.06 5.46 -2.73
CA LEU A 20 0.51 4.78 -1.52
C LEU A 20 -0.34 5.15 -0.29
N ASP A 21 -0.71 6.42 -0.13
CA ASP A 21 -1.58 6.88 0.96
C ASP A 21 -3.02 6.37 0.82
N SER A 22 -3.45 6.05 -0.40
CA SER A 22 -4.80 5.52 -0.65
C SER A 22 -4.96 4.02 -0.35
N LEU A 23 -3.86 3.27 -0.16
CA LEU A 23 -3.88 1.82 0.03
C LEU A 23 -4.69 1.38 1.26
N ASP A 24 -4.72 2.18 2.33
CA ASP A 24 -5.52 1.89 3.52
C ASP A 24 -7.02 1.93 3.21
N SER A 25 -7.44 2.92 2.40
CA SER A 25 -8.82 3.04 1.93
C SER A 25 -9.20 1.88 1.01
N LEU A 26 -8.30 1.48 0.10
CA LEU A 26 -8.51 0.30 -0.75
C LEU A 26 -8.70 -0.97 0.09
N HIS A 27 -7.83 -1.18 1.07
CA HIS A 27 -7.92 -2.35 1.94
C HIS A 27 -9.20 -2.34 2.76
N TYR A 28 -9.61 -1.19 3.28
CA TYR A 28 -10.89 -1.04 3.98
C TYR A 28 -12.06 -1.41 3.07
N PHE A 29 -12.10 -0.89 1.84
CA PHE A 29 -13.14 -1.19 0.85
C PHE A 29 -13.19 -2.68 0.50
N ILE A 30 -12.05 -3.31 0.23
CA ILE A 30 -11.97 -4.73 -0.09
C ILE A 30 -12.47 -5.59 1.08
N ASP A 31 -12.04 -5.28 2.30
CA ASP A 31 -12.42 -6.05 3.50
C ASP A 31 -13.90 -5.87 3.86
N HIS A 32 -14.38 -4.62 3.89
CA HIS A 32 -15.70 -4.31 4.46
C HIS A 32 -16.83 -4.30 3.42
N VAL A 33 -16.53 -4.00 2.15
CA VAL A 33 -17.55 -3.85 1.10
C VAL A 33 -17.58 -5.06 0.17
N VAL A 34 -16.41 -5.46 -0.35
CA VAL A 34 -16.35 -6.49 -1.41
C VAL A 34 -16.49 -7.90 -0.84
N TYR A 35 -15.67 -8.25 0.16
CA TYR A 35 -15.62 -9.61 0.68
C TYR A 35 -16.28 -9.79 2.05
N GLN A 36 -16.60 -8.69 2.75
CA GLN A 36 -17.14 -8.70 4.12
C GLN A 36 -16.36 -9.63 5.06
N THR A 37 -15.04 -9.63 4.91
CA THR A 37 -14.15 -10.43 5.76
C THR A 37 -13.89 -9.68 7.08
N LYS A 38 -13.30 -10.37 8.06
CA LYS A 38 -12.75 -9.74 9.27
C LYS A 38 -11.22 -9.60 9.15
N LEU A 39 -10.73 -9.39 7.93
CA LEU A 39 -9.31 -9.33 7.64
C LEU A 39 -8.79 -7.94 7.97
N ARG A 40 -8.03 -7.82 9.06
CA ARG A 40 -7.26 -6.60 9.30
C ARG A 40 -6.13 -6.52 8.27
N GLY A 41 -6.35 -5.70 7.25
CA GLY A 41 -5.35 -5.33 6.26
C GLY A 41 -4.10 -4.70 6.91
N PRO A 42 -2.98 -4.63 6.17
CA PRO A 42 -1.88 -3.77 6.56
C PRO A 42 -2.32 -2.29 6.53
N SER A 43 -1.53 -1.44 7.18
CA SER A 43 -1.63 0.01 7.06
C SER A 43 -0.33 0.57 6.47
N PHE A 44 -0.49 1.55 5.60
CA PHE A 44 0.54 2.24 4.85
C PHE A 44 0.48 3.72 5.16
N ARG A 45 1.66 4.33 5.36
CA ARG A 45 1.80 5.78 5.45
C ARG A 45 3.00 6.20 4.64
N CYS A 46 2.79 7.10 3.69
CA CYS A 46 3.87 7.70 2.94
C CYS A 46 4.39 8.96 3.65
N GLU A 47 5.67 9.23 3.49
CA GLU A 47 6.32 10.44 3.97
C GLU A 47 7.34 10.90 2.93
N ALA A 48 7.11 12.08 2.35
CA ALA A 48 8.06 12.72 1.45
C ALA A 48 9.30 13.21 2.21
N GLN A 49 10.47 12.88 1.68
CA GLN A 49 11.76 13.25 2.27
C GLN A 49 12.38 14.46 1.56
N PRO A 50 13.23 15.26 2.24
CA PRO A 50 13.86 16.44 1.66
C PRO A 50 14.75 16.16 0.43
N ASP A 51 15.22 14.93 0.25
CA ASP A 51 16.04 14.49 -0.88
C ASP A 51 15.20 14.04 -2.11
N GLY A 52 13.87 14.18 -2.03
CA GLY A 52 12.93 13.77 -3.07
C GLY A 52 12.60 12.28 -3.07
N THR A 53 13.05 11.53 -2.06
CA THR A 53 12.62 10.14 -1.85
C THR A 53 11.32 10.07 -1.07
N LEU A 54 10.66 8.91 -1.11
CA LEU A 54 9.49 8.59 -0.31
C LEU A 54 9.87 7.52 0.72
N LEU A 55 9.50 7.76 1.98
CA LEU A 55 9.57 6.77 3.05
C LEU A 55 8.19 6.16 3.25
N LEU A 56 8.06 4.86 2.96
CA LEU A 56 6.84 4.12 3.20
C LEU A 56 6.94 3.40 4.53
N HIS A 57 6.07 3.79 5.45
CA HIS A 57 5.86 3.09 6.71
C HIS A 57 4.84 1.98 6.49
N TYR A 58 5.25 0.74 6.79
CA TYR A 58 4.39 -0.44 6.68
C TYR A 58 4.13 -1.05 8.05
N TYR A 59 2.85 -1.13 8.40
CA TYR A 59 2.36 -1.70 9.66
C TYR A 59 1.49 -2.91 9.36
N SER A 60 1.82 -4.06 9.95
CA SER A 60 0.96 -5.25 9.86
C SER A 60 1.13 -6.18 11.04
N LYS A 61 0.00 -6.74 11.49
CA LYS A 61 -0.04 -7.84 12.46
C LYS A 61 0.36 -9.19 11.86
N ARG A 62 0.30 -9.32 10.53
CA ARG A 62 0.65 -10.56 9.83
C ARG A 62 2.15 -10.58 9.56
N SER A 63 2.83 -11.60 10.09
CA SER A 63 4.23 -11.85 9.76
C SER A 63 4.36 -12.41 8.33
N GLY A 64 5.53 -12.22 7.70
CA GLY A 64 5.85 -12.85 6.42
C GLY A 64 5.39 -12.12 5.14
N LEU A 65 4.60 -11.04 5.25
CA LEU A 65 4.13 -10.29 4.06
C LEU A 65 5.09 -9.19 3.60
N TYR A 66 6.08 -8.83 4.42
CA TYR A 66 7.07 -7.80 4.09
C TYR A 66 7.80 -8.03 2.75
N PRO A 67 8.25 -9.25 2.38
CA PRO A 67 8.90 -9.49 1.09
C PRO A 67 8.00 -9.20 -0.11
N ILE A 68 6.69 -9.45 0.02
CA ILE A 68 5.70 -9.21 -1.03
C ILE A 68 5.50 -7.71 -1.22
N VAL A 69 5.30 -6.98 -0.12
CA VAL A 69 5.16 -5.52 -0.13
C VAL A 69 6.41 -4.87 -0.72
N LYS A 70 7.60 -5.36 -0.32
CA LYS A 70 8.86 -4.92 -0.92
C LYS A 70 8.84 -5.16 -2.43
N GLY A 71 8.49 -6.36 -2.89
CA GLY A 71 8.42 -6.71 -4.31
C GLY A 71 7.48 -5.83 -5.14
N MET A 72 6.30 -5.49 -4.62
CA MET A 72 5.35 -4.58 -5.29
C MET A 72 5.93 -3.19 -5.56
N HIS A 73 6.85 -2.72 -4.70
CA HIS A 73 7.38 -1.38 -4.79
C HIS A 73 8.88 -1.31 -5.14
N THR A 74 9.55 -2.45 -5.32
CA THR A 74 11.00 -2.50 -5.57
C THR A 74 11.38 -1.85 -6.91
N GLU A 75 10.45 -1.71 -7.85
CA GLU A 75 10.71 -0.97 -9.09
C GLU A 75 10.85 0.55 -8.87
N LEU A 76 10.40 1.06 -7.72
CA LEU A 76 10.46 2.48 -7.37
C LEU A 76 11.75 2.74 -6.60
N ARG A 77 12.80 3.16 -7.33
CA ARG A 77 14.12 3.49 -6.78
C ARG A 77 14.12 4.55 -5.67
N ALA A 78 13.04 5.31 -5.55
CA ALA A 78 12.85 6.38 -4.57
C ALA A 78 12.13 5.92 -3.29
N LEU A 79 11.76 4.63 -3.13
CA LEU A 79 10.99 4.17 -1.99
C LEU A 79 11.83 3.45 -0.94
N ASN A 80 11.91 4.01 0.27
CA ASN A 80 12.49 3.35 1.44
C ASN A 80 11.37 2.74 2.30
N LEU A 81 11.39 1.42 2.49
CA LEU A 81 10.34 0.71 3.25
C LEU A 81 10.78 0.41 4.69
N LEU A 82 10.16 1.09 5.66
CA LEU A 82 10.32 0.78 7.09
C LEU A 82 9.22 -0.19 7.55
N ARG A 83 9.63 -1.30 8.16
CA ARG A 83 8.71 -2.26 8.78
C ARG A 83 8.63 -1.97 10.27
N THR A 84 7.43 -1.64 10.75
CA THR A 84 7.13 -1.62 12.18
C THR A 84 6.18 -2.77 12.48
N CYS A 85 6.65 -3.79 13.22
CA CYS A 85 5.78 -4.84 13.74
C CYS A 85 5.15 -4.35 15.06
N LEU A 86 3.82 -4.20 15.07
CA LEU A 86 2.99 -4.00 16.27
C LEU A 86 2.10 -5.22 16.49
#